data_AF-A0A955HVX5-F1
#
_entry.id   AF-A0A955HVX5-F1
#
_cell.length_a   1.000
_cell.length_b   1.000
_cell.length_c   1.000
_cell.angle_alpha   90.00
_cell.angle_beta   90.00
_cell.angle_gamma   90.00
#
_symmetry.space_group_name_H-M   'P 1'
#
loop_
_entity.id
_entity.type
_entity.pdbx_description
1 polymer ?
#
loop_
_entity_poly.entity_id
_entity_poly.type
_entity_poly.pdbx_seq_one_letter_code
_entity_poly.pdbx_strand_id
1 'polypeptide(L)'
;MSKQKVQYLDVDAFVSDVLEAMKLGDVPAPVLVELRETIADRLADRIMNTILSSFGDKEMKMYENVLQDHKELDELDALMIISQNIDGLPDKIERNINSLYEELIYNADKIEEAMTA
;
A
#
# COMPACT_ATOMS: atom_id res chain seq x y z
N MET A 1 6.27 -28.53 2.74
CA MET A 1 5.51 -27.67 1.79
C MET A 1 5.81 -26.24 2.16
N SER A 2 6.64 -25.56 1.37
CA SER A 2 6.94 -24.15 1.58
C SER A 2 5.67 -23.37 1.29
N LYS A 3 5.06 -22.78 2.32
CA LYS A 3 4.00 -21.80 2.15
C LYS A 3 4.65 -20.64 1.40
N GLN A 4 4.40 -20.54 0.09
CA GLN A 4 4.72 -19.35 -0.68
C GLN A 4 4.03 -18.20 0.06
N LYS A 5 4.83 -17.36 0.75
CA LYS A 5 4.36 -16.08 1.26
C LYS A 5 3.80 -15.38 0.03
N VAL A 6 2.49 -15.17 0.01
CA VAL A 6 1.89 -14.39 -1.05
C VAL A 6 2.39 -12.97 -0.84
N GLN A 7 3.43 -12.61 -1.60
CA GLN A 7 4.10 -11.32 -1.53
C GLN A 7 3.20 -10.34 -2.28
N TYR A 8 2.04 -10.03 -1.69
CA TYR A 8 1.05 -9.18 -2.34
C TYR A 8 1.51 -7.73 -2.47
N LEU A 9 2.56 -7.34 -1.75
CA LEU A 9 3.13 -6.01 -1.86
C LEU A 9 4.60 -6.03 -1.49
N ASP A 10 5.45 -5.76 -2.46
CA ASP A 10 6.81 -5.31 -2.18
C ASP A 10 6.76 -3.78 -2.12
N VAL A 11 6.59 -3.26 -0.90
CA VAL A 11 6.46 -1.80 -0.64
C VAL A 11 7.71 -1.09 -1.15
N ASP A 12 8.89 -1.66 -0.93
CA ASP A 12 10.16 -1.08 -1.37
C ASP A 12 10.27 -1.04 -2.90
N ALA A 13 9.81 -2.09 -3.58
CA ALA A 13 9.73 -2.10 -5.04
C ALA A 13 8.73 -1.05 -5.55
N PHE A 14 7.52 -0.97 -4.99
CA PHE A 14 6.53 0.04 -5.38
C PHE A 14 7.06 1.46 -5.22
N VAL A 15 7.64 1.76 -4.05
CA VAL A 15 8.22 3.08 -3.76
C VAL A 15 9.34 3.40 -4.76
N SER A 16 10.19 2.42 -5.08
CA SER A 16 11.28 2.59 -6.05
C SER A 16 10.76 2.87 -7.45
N ASP A 17 9.75 2.10 -7.91
CA ASP A 17 9.13 2.27 -9.23
C ASP A 17 8.44 3.63 -9.37
N VAL A 18 7.77 4.11 -8.31
CA VAL A 18 7.17 5.46 -8.29
C VAL A 18 8.26 6.53 -8.40
N LEU A 19 9.30 6.46 -7.58
CA LEU A 19 10.37 7.46 -7.57
C LEU A 19 11.12 7.52 -8.91
N GLU A 20 11.36 6.36 -9.54
CA GLU A 20 11.96 6.28 -10.87
C GLU A 20 11.04 6.91 -11.94
N ALA A 21 9.75 6.60 -11.89
CA ALA A 21 8.78 7.11 -12.85
C ALA A 21 8.55 8.62 -12.73
N MET A 22 8.64 9.18 -11.51
CA MET A 22 8.53 10.62 -11.28
C MET A 22 9.70 11.42 -11.88
N LYS A 23 10.79 10.77 -12.31
CA LYS A 23 11.98 11.41 -12.91
C LYS A 23 12.48 12.62 -12.13
N LEU A 24 12.36 12.56 -10.80
CA LEU A 24 12.87 13.57 -9.91
C LEU A 24 14.39 13.62 -10.15
N GLY A 25 14.93 14.75 -10.59
CA GLY A 25 16.36 14.90 -10.88
C GLY A 25 17.24 14.75 -9.63
N ASP A 26 18.24 15.62 -9.46
CA ASP A 26 19.02 15.60 -8.21
C ASP A 26 18.18 16.10 -7.03
N VAL A 27 17.58 15.16 -6.29
CA VAL A 27 16.87 15.41 -5.04
C VAL A 27 17.83 15.22 -3.86
N PRO A 28 17.88 16.16 -2.89
CA PRO A 28 18.67 15.99 -1.69
C PRO A 28 18.27 14.71 -0.93
N ALA A 29 19.26 13.97 -0.42
CA ALA A 29 19.03 12.71 0.29
C ALA A 29 17.97 12.79 1.43
N PRO A 30 17.91 13.84 2.27
CA PRO A 30 16.87 13.95 3.29
C PRO A 30 15.45 14.01 2.72
N VAL A 31 15.27 14.72 1.60
CA VAL A 31 13.98 14.85 0.91
C VAL A 31 13.58 13.52 0.27
N LEU A 32 14.55 12.77 -0.27
CA LEU A 32 14.30 11.44 -0.82
C LEU A 32 13.83 10.45 0.26
N VAL A 33 14.38 10.52 1.47
CA VAL A 33 13.94 9.68 2.61
C VAL A 33 12.51 10.03 3.00
N GLU A 34 12.19 11.31 3.17
CA GLU A 34 10.83 11.77 3.52
C GLU A 34 9.80 11.37 2.45
N LEU A 35 10.17 11.45 1.16
CA LEU A 35 9.32 10.98 0.05
C LEU A 35 9.08 9.47 0.13
N ARG A 36 10.11 8.67 0.40
CA ARG A 36 9.99 7.21 0.54
C ARG A 36 9.02 6.84 1.65
N GLU A 37 9.18 7.45 2.83
CA GLU A 37 8.30 7.23 3.98
C GLU A 37 6.86 7.63 3.66
N THR A 38 6.67 8.82 3.08
CA THR A 38 5.33 9.32 2.72
C THR A 38 4.60 8.44 1.70
N ILE A 39 5.32 7.93 0.68
CA ILE A 39 4.72 7.03 -0.33
C ILE A 39 4.35 5.70 0.32
N ALA A 40 5.23 5.15 1.17
CA ALA A 40 4.97 3.90 1.87
C ALA A 40 3.75 4.00 2.79
N ASP A 41 3.63 5.08 3.57
CA ASP A 41 2.49 5.32 4.47
C ASP A 41 1.18 5.44 3.68
N ARG A 42 1.17 6.21 2.58
CA ARG A 42 -0.02 6.34 1.72
C ARG A 42 -0.46 5.01 1.11
N LEU A 43 0.51 4.19 0.71
CA LEU A 43 0.24 2.87 0.16
C LEU A 43 -0.37 1.95 1.23
N ALA A 44 0.21 1.93 2.43
CA ALA A 44 -0.30 1.16 3.57
C ALA A 44 -1.73 1.57 3.94
N ASP A 45 -2.00 2.86 4.07
CA ASP A 45 -3.32 3.40 4.38
C ASP A 45 -4.36 3.00 3.31
N ARG A 46 -4.00 3.06 2.03
CA ARG A 46 -4.94 2.74 0.95
C ARG A 46 -5.28 1.25 0.91
N ILE A 47 -4.29 0.39 1.15
CA ILE A 47 -4.49 -1.06 1.25
C ILE A 47 -5.37 -1.38 2.44
N MET A 48 -5.03 -0.84 3.61
CA MET A 48 -5.79 -1.04 4.84
C MET A 48 -7.26 -0.61 4.68
N ASN A 49 -7.50 0.57 4.12
CA ASN A 49 -8.86 1.04 3.83
C ASN A 49 -9.60 0.16 2.80
N THR A 50 -8.90 -0.35 1.79
CA THR A 50 -9.50 -1.25 0.78
C THR A 50 -9.91 -2.58 1.39
N ILE A 51 -9.06 -3.12 2.28
CA ILE A 51 -9.33 -4.36 3.00
C ILE A 51 -10.52 -4.15 3.95
N LEU A 52 -10.45 -3.14 4.82
CA LEU A 52 -11.50 -2.84 5.80
C LEU A 52 -12.85 -2.55 5.15
N SER A 53 -12.87 -1.79 4.04
CA SER A 53 -14.12 -1.52 3.30
C SER A 53 -14.70 -2.74 2.58
N SER A 54 -13.91 -3.79 2.40
CA SER A 54 -14.36 -5.06 1.83
C SER A 54 -14.88 -6.03 2.89
N PHE A 55 -14.75 -5.71 4.18
CA PHE A 55 -15.22 -6.57 5.25
C PHE A 55 -16.74 -6.48 5.39
N GLY A 56 -17.39 -7.64 5.48
CA GLY A 56 -18.70 -7.74 6.09
C GLY A 56 -18.59 -8.00 7.59
N ASP A 57 -19.74 -8.15 8.25
CA ASP A 57 -19.81 -8.42 9.69
C ASP A 57 -19.02 -9.67 10.13
N LYS A 58 -18.90 -10.66 9.24
CA LYS A 58 -18.17 -11.90 9.50
C LYS A 58 -16.66 -11.67 9.51
N GLU A 59 -16.15 -10.97 8.50
CA GLU A 59 -14.73 -10.67 8.33
C GLU A 59 -14.26 -9.72 9.44
N MET A 60 -15.10 -8.75 9.82
CA MET A 60 -14.78 -7.84 10.91
C MET A 60 -14.68 -8.56 12.26
N LYS A 61 -15.57 -9.52 12.54
CA LYS A 61 -15.45 -10.38 13.73
C LYS A 61 -14.20 -11.23 13.71
N MET A 62 -13.82 -11.76 12.55
CA MET A 62 -12.56 -12.51 12.41
C MET A 62 -11.36 -11.61 12.72
N TYR A 63 -11.40 -10.35 12.29
CA TYR A 63 -10.35 -9.35 12.54
C TYR A 63 -10.19 -8.99 14.00
N GLU A 64 -11.29 -8.68 14.66
CA GLU A 64 -11.29 -8.42 16.10
C GLU A 64 -10.80 -9.63 16.90
N ASN A 65 -11.20 -10.85 16.52
CA ASN A 65 -10.73 -12.06 17.20
C ASN A 65 -9.23 -12.29 17.00
N VAL A 66 -8.70 -12.10 15.78
CA VAL A 66 -7.26 -12.26 15.52
C VAL A 66 -6.45 -11.26 16.35
N LEU A 67 -6.86 -9.98 16.41
CA LEU A 67 -6.19 -8.97 17.23
C LEU A 67 -6.28 -9.25 18.74
N GLN A 68 -7.38 -9.83 19.20
CA GLN A 68 -7.55 -10.21 20.61
C GLN A 68 -6.71 -11.42 21.01
N ASP A 69 -6.68 -12.43 20.15
CA ASP A 69 -6.00 -13.70 20.39
C ASP A 69 -4.47 -13.59 20.18
N HIS A 70 -4.04 -12.65 19.33
CA HIS A 70 -2.64 -12.43 18.96
C HIS A 70 -2.24 -10.96 19.14
N LYS A 71 -1.98 -10.56 20.39
CA LYS A 71 -1.60 -9.19 20.77
C LYS A 71 -0.24 -8.73 20.23
N GLU A 72 0.56 -9.68 19.75
CA GLU A 72 1.86 -9.44 19.11
C GLU A 72 1.75 -9.01 17.66
N LEU A 73 0.60 -9.24 17.01
CA LEU A 73 0.38 -8.85 15.62
C LEU A 73 -0.01 -7.38 15.57
N ASP A 74 0.52 -6.67 14.58
CA ASP A 74 -0.02 -5.38 14.21
C ASP A 74 -1.29 -5.53 13.36
N GLU A 75 -1.96 -4.40 13.12
CA GLU A 75 -3.21 -4.35 12.36
C GLU A 75 -3.02 -4.88 10.93
N LEU A 76 -1.86 -4.63 10.33
CA LEU A 76 -1.54 -5.04 8.96
C LEU A 76 -1.36 -6.57 8.87
N ASP A 77 -0.66 -7.15 9.84
CA ASP A 77 -0.48 -8.60 9.97
C ASP A 77 -1.82 -9.32 10.15
N ALA A 78 -2.69 -8.78 11.02
CA ALA A 78 -4.03 -9.32 11.25
C ALA A 78 -4.91 -9.23 9.98
N LEU A 79 -4.85 -8.10 9.28
CA LEU A 79 -5.53 -7.90 7.99
C LEU A 79 -5.04 -8.91 6.95
N MET A 80 -3.72 -9.15 6.88
CA MET A 80 -3.14 -10.11 5.95
C MET A 80 -3.62 -11.54 6.19
N ILE A 81 -3.76 -11.96 7.46
CA ILE A 81 -4.28 -13.29 7.79
C ILE A 81 -5.71 -13.49 7.27
N ILE A 82 -6.55 -12.46 7.38
CA ILE A 82 -7.98 -12.57 7.05
C ILE A 82 -8.24 -12.32 5.58
N SER A 83 -7.44 -11.49 4.93
CA SER A 83 -7.53 -11.15 3.52
C SER A 83 -7.63 -12.38 2.59
N GLN A 84 -7.01 -13.51 2.97
CA GLN A 84 -7.05 -14.76 2.22
C GLN A 84 -8.45 -15.40 2.18
N ASN A 85 -9.34 -15.01 3.08
CA ASN A 85 -10.70 -15.54 3.17
C ASN A 85 -11.74 -14.64 2.48
N ILE A 86 -11.30 -13.55 1.83
CA ILE A 86 -12.19 -12.55 1.23
C ILE A 86 -12.15 -12.67 -0.30
N ASP A 87 -13.26 -13.11 -0.86
CA ASP A 87 -13.41 -13.29 -2.30
C ASP A 87 -13.22 -11.96 -3.05
N GLY A 88 -12.37 -11.97 -4.08
CA GLY A 88 -12.10 -10.81 -4.94
C GLY A 88 -11.31 -9.67 -4.28
N LEU A 89 -10.80 -9.86 -3.07
CA LEU A 89 -9.97 -8.86 -2.40
C LEU A 89 -8.63 -8.61 -3.12
N PRO A 90 -7.90 -9.62 -3.64
CA PRO A 90 -6.67 -9.38 -4.41
C PRO A 90 -6.88 -8.39 -5.55
N ASP A 91 -7.93 -8.59 -6.37
CA ASP A 91 -8.25 -7.70 -7.50
C ASP A 91 -8.62 -6.28 -7.06
N LYS A 92 -9.20 -6.12 -5.87
CA LYS A 92 -9.52 -4.80 -5.30
C LYS A 92 -8.27 -4.09 -4.81
N ILE A 93 -7.37 -4.82 -4.14
CA ILE A 93 -6.08 -4.31 -3.68
C ILE A 93 -5.26 -3.87 -4.89
N GLU A 94 -5.11 -4.73 -5.90
CA GLU A 94 -4.38 -4.43 -7.13
C GLU A 94 -4.89 -3.16 -7.83
N ARG A 95 -6.20 -3.03 -8.00
CA ARG A 95 -6.81 -1.82 -8.59
C ARG A 95 -6.51 -0.55 -7.79
N ASN A 96 -6.52 -0.62 -6.47
CA ASN A 96 -6.23 0.54 -5.62
C ASN A 96 -4.75 0.92 -5.64
N ILE A 97 -3.84 -0.06 -5.71
CA ILE A 97 -2.41 0.16 -5.88
C ILE A 97 -2.14 0.86 -7.22
N ASN A 98 -2.70 0.33 -8.32
CA ASN A 98 -2.53 0.91 -9.65
C ASN A 98 -3.10 2.33 -9.72
N SER A 99 -4.26 2.56 -9.09
CA SER A 99 -4.84 3.91 -8.99
C SER A 99 -3.94 4.88 -8.21
N LEU A 100 -3.30 4.44 -7.13
CA LEU A 100 -2.35 5.28 -6.38
C LEU A 100 -1.09 5.55 -7.20
N TYR A 101 -0.57 4.56 -7.92
CA TYR A 101 0.58 4.72 -8.80
C TYR A 101 0.32 5.79 -9.86
N GLU A 102 -0.81 5.71 -10.56
CA GLU A 102 -1.23 6.70 -11.56
C GLU A 102 -1.40 8.10 -10.95
N GLU A 103 -2.00 8.20 -9.76
CA GLU A 103 -2.19 9.46 -9.05
C GLU A 103 -0.85 10.13 -8.68
N LEU A 104 0.11 9.36 -8.18
CA LEU A 104 1.41 9.86 -7.76
C LEU A 104 2.23 10.35 -8.96
N ILE A 105 2.22 9.61 -10.07
CA ILE A 105 2.93 10.01 -11.30
C ILE A 105 2.27 11.24 -11.93
N TYR A 106 0.95 11.25 -12.07
CA TYR A 106 0.23 12.38 -12.66
C TYR A 106 0.46 13.69 -11.90
N ASN A 107 0.54 13.62 -10.57
CA ASN A 107 0.84 14.79 -9.75
C ASN A 107 2.30 15.23 -9.89
N ALA A 108 3.24 14.32 -10.13
CA ALA A 108 4.64 14.66 -10.39
C ALA A 108 4.81 15.42 -11.70
N ASP A 109 4.19 14.94 -12.79
CA ASP A 109 4.24 15.58 -14.10
C ASP A 109 3.72 17.03 -14.04
N LYS A 110 2.64 17.27 -13.28
CA LYS A 110 2.10 18.62 -13.07
C LYS A 110 3.03 19.56 -12.32
N ILE A 111 3.82 19.03 -11.38
CA ILE A 111 4.80 19.83 -10.64
C ILE A 111 5.96 20.21 -11.57
N GLU A 112 6.42 19.29 -12.42
CA GLU A 112 7.46 19.57 -13.42
C GLU A 112 7.01 20.62 -14.44
N GLU A 113 5.78 20.52 -14.97
CA GLU A 113 5.19 21.52 -15.86
C GLU A 113 5.09 22.90 -15.20
N ALA A 114 4.67 22.96 -13.93
CA ALA A 114 4.55 24.21 -13.18
C ALA A 114 5.90 24.85 -12.83
N MET A 115 6.98 24.06 -12.75
CA MET A 115 8.33 24.55 -12.49
C MET A 115 9.07 25.01 -13.75
N THR A 116 8.62 24.56 -14.92
CA THR A 116 9.25 24.85 -16.22
C THR A 116 8.52 25.91 -17.06
N ALA A 117 7.30 26.31 -16.67
CA ALA A 117 6.50 27.38 -17.28
C ALA A 117 6.81 28.77 -16.68
#